data_AF-A0AB36IMF0-F1
#
_entry.id   AF-A0AB36IMF0-F1
#
_cell.length_a   1.000
_cell.length_b   1.000
_cell.length_c   1.000
_cell.angle_alpha   90.00
_cell.angle_beta   90.00
_cell.angle_gamma   90.00
#
_symmetry.space_group_name_H-M   'P 1'
#
loop_
_entity.id
_entity.type
_entity.pdbx_description
1 polymer ?
#
loop_
_entity_poly.entity_id
_entity_poly.type
_entity_poly.pdbx_seq_one_letter_code
_entity_poly.pdbx_strand_id
1 'polypeptide(L)'
;MKKLTRFLTALLLAFALFAHAEMVDTYAFKNQADRTRAVELAKSLRCPQCQNQNLVESNSPIAYDLRIEVYKMVDEGKTNQQIIDTMTARFGNFVNYKPPFQWNTALLWLLPILLLIGAFALILFSTKKSEGEPKQLENQPHSAPKEEKSAVKFETKSAIWVFAILLILPLSYYFSLDRFERVQQGEKEMVELANKKADTSMVHQKEDMVLKIQNKIREDVNNPELWAQLGDAYMQNDEFDHALIAYGNAEKISGTTPAILGLKATALYYQAGQNITPQIQQIMDEALKQDKHEISVITLLATEAFKNHEAEKAKAYWQQLLDSGNAAVDRRTVIQRIKMIDYFEKGQTSQ
;
A
#
# COMPACT_ATOMS: atom_id res chain seq x y z
N MET A 1 -48.71 3.44 13.97
CA MET A 1 -47.77 2.34 14.32
C MET A 1 -47.32 1.53 13.11
N LYS A 2 -48.07 0.53 12.59
CA LYS A 2 -47.57 -0.42 11.55
C LYS A 2 -46.96 0.20 10.26
N LYS A 3 -47.41 1.38 9.81
CA LYS A 3 -46.80 2.10 8.67
C LYS A 3 -45.45 2.75 9.03
N LEU A 4 -45.31 3.26 10.25
CA LEU A 4 -44.09 3.90 10.75
C LEU A 4 -42.98 2.86 10.96
N THR A 5 -43.29 1.69 11.53
CA THR A 5 -42.30 0.60 11.67
C THR A 5 -41.82 0.08 10.32
N ARG A 6 -42.71 -0.04 9.31
CA ARG A 6 -42.30 -0.40 7.93
C ARG A 6 -41.38 0.64 7.29
N PHE A 7 -41.66 1.93 7.51
CA PHE A 7 -40.82 3.02 7.02
C PHE A 7 -39.44 3.01 7.70
N LEU A 8 -39.40 2.86 9.03
CA LEU A 8 -38.14 2.71 9.78
C LEU A 8 -37.33 1.49 9.31
N THR A 9 -37.94 0.33 9.12
CA THR A 9 -37.20 -0.86 8.64
C THR A 9 -36.68 -0.68 7.21
N ALA A 10 -37.44 -0.01 6.32
CA ALA A 10 -36.96 0.29 4.97
C ALA A 10 -35.78 1.28 4.98
N LEU A 11 -35.84 2.30 5.85
CA LEU A 11 -34.75 3.26 6.05
C LEU A 11 -33.47 2.60 6.59
N LEU A 12 -33.62 1.70 7.57
CA LEU A 12 -32.51 0.95 8.17
C LEU A 12 -31.87 -0.03 7.17
N LEU A 13 -32.69 -0.67 6.32
CA LEU A 13 -32.21 -1.53 5.22
C LEU A 13 -31.50 -0.73 4.13
N ALA A 14 -31.98 0.47 3.80
CA ALA A 14 -31.34 1.38 2.86
C ALA A 14 -29.99 1.90 3.39
N PHE A 15 -29.89 2.19 4.70
CA PHE A 15 -28.64 2.62 5.32
C PHE A 15 -27.56 1.52 5.31
N ALA A 16 -27.97 0.25 5.44
CA ALA A 16 -27.05 -0.90 5.36
C ALA A 16 -26.34 -1.03 4.00
N LEU A 17 -26.91 -0.49 2.91
CA LEU A 17 -26.29 -0.49 1.58
C LEU A 17 -25.12 0.50 1.44
N PHE A 18 -24.98 1.45 2.37
CA PHE A 18 -23.89 2.44 2.40
C PHE A 18 -22.76 2.07 3.38
N ALA A 19 -22.84 0.90 4.03
CA ALA A 19 -21.75 0.41 4.87
C ALA A 19 -20.59 -0.08 3.99
N HIS A 20 -19.46 0.61 4.02
CA HIS A 20 -18.21 0.14 3.44
C HIS A 20 -17.22 -0.14 4.57
N ALA A 21 -16.93 -1.41 4.79
CA ALA A 21 -15.92 -1.84 5.75
C ALA A 21 -14.56 -1.88 5.07
N GLU A 22 -13.78 -0.80 5.18
CA GLU A 22 -12.37 -0.79 4.79
C GLU A 22 -11.52 -1.11 6.04
N MET A 23 -10.54 -2.00 5.90
CA MET A 23 -9.61 -2.33 6.97
C MET A 23 -8.57 -1.22 7.09
N VAL A 24 -8.69 -0.40 8.14
CA VAL A 24 -7.75 0.69 8.44
C VAL A 24 -6.59 0.13 9.27
N ASP A 25 -5.55 -0.35 8.59
CA ASP A 25 -4.26 -0.59 9.23
C ASP A 25 -3.67 0.76 9.73
N THR A 26 -3.02 0.76 10.90
CA THR A 26 -2.46 1.97 11.53
C THR A 26 -1.19 2.51 10.85
N TYR A 27 -0.88 2.07 9.65
CA TYR A 27 0.36 2.36 8.95
C TYR A 27 0.20 3.59 8.04
N ALA A 28 0.94 4.66 8.33
CA ALA A 28 0.95 5.88 7.54
C ALA A 28 2.02 5.78 6.43
N PHE A 29 1.59 5.64 5.18
CA PHE A 29 2.46 5.64 4.01
C PHE A 29 2.89 7.06 3.64
N LYS A 30 4.06 7.17 2.99
CA LYS A 30 4.58 8.46 2.49
C LYS A 30 3.76 9.04 1.34
N ASN A 31 3.13 8.18 0.54
CA ASN A 31 2.27 8.56 -0.57
C ASN A 31 1.23 7.47 -0.87
N GLN A 32 0.17 7.83 -1.61
CA GLN A 32 -0.96 6.93 -1.89
C GLN A 32 -0.62 5.82 -2.92
N ALA A 33 0.36 6.04 -3.80
CA ALA A 33 0.80 5.03 -4.76
C ALA A 33 1.46 3.85 -4.03
N ASP A 34 2.33 4.14 -3.06
CA ASP A 34 2.95 3.14 -2.19
C ASP A 34 1.93 2.44 -1.29
N ARG A 35 0.93 3.14 -0.73
CA ARG A 35 -0.21 2.49 -0.04
C ARG A 35 -0.89 1.45 -0.94
N THR A 36 -1.27 1.87 -2.14
CA THR A 36 -2.02 1.04 -3.09
C THR A 36 -1.20 -0.17 -3.52
N ARG A 37 0.07 0.07 -3.88
CA ARG A 37 1.06 -0.95 -4.23
C ARG A 37 1.27 -1.96 -3.09
N ALA A 38 1.41 -1.50 -1.86
CA ALA A 38 1.65 -2.34 -0.70
C ALA A 38 0.44 -3.20 -0.33
N VAL A 39 -0.78 -2.65 -0.43
CA VAL A 39 -2.02 -3.39 -0.20
C VAL A 39 -2.22 -4.46 -1.28
N GLU A 40 -2.00 -4.17 -2.57
CA GLU A 40 -2.08 -5.18 -3.63
C GLU A 40 -0.99 -6.26 -3.48
N LEU A 41 0.23 -5.87 -3.10
CA LEU A 41 1.30 -6.83 -2.82
C LEU A 41 0.95 -7.73 -1.62
N ALA A 42 0.35 -7.19 -0.56
CA ALA A 42 -0.14 -7.95 0.59
C ALA A 42 -1.30 -8.90 0.22
N LYS A 43 -2.20 -8.54 -0.71
CA LYS A 43 -3.22 -9.47 -1.26
C LYS A 43 -2.60 -10.63 -2.06
N SER A 44 -1.46 -10.41 -2.69
CA SER A 44 -0.73 -11.47 -3.43
C SER A 44 0.00 -12.46 -2.52
N LEU A 45 0.14 -12.14 -1.23
CA LEU A 45 0.81 -12.95 -0.22
C LEU A 45 -0.20 -13.63 0.71
N ARG A 46 0.09 -14.85 1.13
CA ARG A 46 -0.75 -15.72 1.98
C ARG A 46 -0.30 -15.62 3.44
N CYS A 47 -1.25 -15.60 4.38
CA CYS A 47 -0.90 -15.79 5.78
C CYS A 47 -0.43 -17.24 6.02
N PRO A 48 0.80 -17.47 6.53
CA PRO A 48 1.36 -18.82 6.66
C PRO A 48 0.68 -19.68 7.73
N GLN A 49 -0.02 -19.07 8.70
CA GLN A 49 -0.73 -19.75 9.78
C GLN A 49 -2.27 -19.81 9.57
N CYS A 50 -2.77 -19.28 8.44
CA CYS A 50 -4.20 -19.11 8.21
C CYS A 50 -4.68 -20.01 7.07
N GLN A 51 -5.89 -20.56 7.19
CA GLN A 51 -6.46 -21.41 6.15
C GLN A 51 -6.93 -20.55 4.96
N ASN A 52 -6.19 -20.62 3.85
CA ASN A 52 -6.53 -20.10 2.53
C ASN A 52 -6.77 -18.57 2.39
N GLN A 53 -6.39 -17.77 3.38
CA GLN A 53 -6.53 -16.30 3.37
C GLN A 53 -5.25 -15.59 2.93
N ASN A 54 -5.38 -14.48 2.19
CA ASN A 54 -4.25 -13.57 1.96
C ASN A 54 -3.95 -12.71 3.20
N LEU A 55 -2.86 -11.95 3.17
CA LEU A 55 -2.47 -11.12 4.32
C LEU A 55 -3.51 -10.02 4.62
N VAL A 56 -4.24 -9.53 3.63
CA VAL A 56 -5.26 -8.47 3.80
C VAL A 56 -6.57 -9.00 4.36
N GLU A 57 -7.06 -10.14 3.86
CA GLU A 57 -8.29 -10.79 4.32
C GLU A 57 -8.20 -11.36 5.74
N SER A 58 -7.00 -11.61 6.25
CA SER A 58 -6.82 -12.26 7.53
C SER A 58 -6.66 -11.28 8.69
N ASN A 59 -7.50 -11.48 9.72
CA ASN A 59 -7.46 -10.75 10.99
C ASN A 59 -6.54 -11.40 12.04
N SER A 60 -5.65 -12.32 11.65
CA SER A 60 -4.69 -12.92 12.58
C SER A 60 -3.55 -11.94 12.93
N PRO A 61 -2.96 -12.02 14.14
CA PRO A 61 -1.81 -11.18 14.51
C PRO A 61 -0.63 -11.32 13.55
N ILE A 62 -0.32 -12.55 13.13
CA ILE A 62 0.76 -12.82 12.17
C ILE A 62 0.47 -12.26 10.78
N ALA A 63 -0.79 -12.20 10.33
CA ALA A 63 -1.12 -11.53 9.08
C ALA A 63 -0.91 -10.02 9.18
N TYR A 64 -1.33 -9.40 10.29
CA TYR A 64 -1.09 -7.98 10.57
C TYR A 64 0.42 -7.65 10.57
N ASP A 65 1.23 -8.39 11.33
CA ASP A 65 2.69 -8.16 11.41
C ASP A 65 3.35 -8.25 10.03
N LEU A 66 2.92 -9.22 9.21
CA LEU A 66 3.41 -9.38 7.84
C LEU A 66 2.93 -8.28 6.89
N ARG A 67 1.71 -7.75 7.04
CA ARG A 67 1.27 -6.55 6.31
C ARG A 67 2.18 -5.37 6.63
N ILE A 68 2.41 -5.08 7.90
CA ILE A 68 3.26 -3.96 8.34
C ILE A 68 4.70 -4.11 7.80
N GLU A 69 5.24 -5.32 7.75
CA GLU A 69 6.57 -5.58 7.15
C GLU A 69 6.59 -5.37 5.62
N VAL A 70 5.56 -5.83 4.89
CA VAL A 70 5.39 -5.52 3.45
C VAL A 70 5.30 -4.01 3.22
N TYR A 71 4.51 -3.32 4.05
CA TYR A 71 4.26 -1.88 3.94
C TYR A 71 5.54 -1.07 4.15
N LYS A 72 6.32 -1.39 5.18
CA LYS A 72 7.67 -0.82 5.40
C LYS A 72 8.58 -0.99 4.19
N MET A 73 8.67 -2.21 3.66
CA MET A 73 9.58 -2.47 2.54
C MET A 73 9.17 -1.73 1.26
N VAL A 74 7.87 -1.46 1.07
CA VAL A 74 7.40 -0.58 -0.01
C VAL A 74 7.83 0.87 0.22
N ASP A 75 7.64 1.42 1.43
CA ASP A 75 8.10 2.76 1.83
C ASP A 75 9.64 2.91 1.81
N GLU A 76 10.40 1.83 1.95
CA GLU A 76 11.85 1.75 1.76
C GLU A 76 12.28 1.75 0.28
N GLY A 77 11.32 1.73 -0.66
CA GLY A 77 11.58 1.74 -2.10
C GLY A 77 11.99 0.39 -2.69
N LYS A 78 11.92 -0.72 -1.93
CA LYS A 78 12.22 -2.07 -2.46
C LYS A 78 11.20 -2.46 -3.52
N THR A 79 11.62 -3.24 -4.52
CA THR A 79 10.73 -3.71 -5.60
C THR A 79 9.81 -4.85 -5.14
N ASN A 80 8.73 -5.11 -5.88
CA ASN A 80 7.81 -6.21 -5.56
C ASN A 80 8.53 -7.56 -5.48
N GLN A 81 9.49 -7.80 -6.38
CA GLN A 81 10.25 -9.05 -6.39
C GLN A 81 11.13 -9.17 -5.14
N GLN A 82 11.87 -8.12 -4.76
CA GLN A 82 12.68 -8.13 -3.53
C GLN A 82 11.87 -8.41 -2.26
N ILE A 83 10.63 -7.89 -2.20
CA ILE A 83 9.70 -8.14 -1.10
C ILE A 83 9.22 -9.60 -1.09
N ILE A 84 8.81 -10.11 -2.26
CA ILE A 84 8.41 -11.51 -2.45
C ILE A 84 9.56 -12.45 -2.09
N ASP A 85 10.79 -12.16 -2.53
CA ASP A 85 11.98 -12.95 -2.23
C ASP A 85 12.29 -12.93 -0.73
N THR A 86 12.17 -11.78 -0.06
CA THR A 86 12.37 -11.65 1.40
C THR A 86 11.34 -12.48 2.17
N MET A 87 10.06 -12.42 1.78
CA MET A 87 8.99 -13.20 2.39
C MET A 87 9.17 -14.71 2.11
N THR A 88 9.54 -15.06 0.88
CA THR A 88 9.78 -16.45 0.45
C THR A 88 11.00 -17.06 1.12
N ALA A 89 12.05 -16.29 1.37
CA ALA A 89 13.24 -16.73 2.11
C ALA A 89 12.93 -17.09 3.57
N ARG A 90 11.92 -16.45 4.18
CA ARG A 90 11.53 -16.67 5.59
C ARG A 90 10.40 -17.68 5.76
N PHE A 91 9.44 -17.73 4.83
CA PHE A 91 8.21 -18.53 4.94
C PHE A 91 8.05 -19.60 3.84
N GLY A 92 9.02 -19.72 2.94
CA GLY A 92 9.00 -20.62 1.79
C GLY A 92 8.00 -20.18 0.71
N ASN A 93 7.96 -20.93 -0.40
CA ASN A 93 7.11 -20.61 -1.56
C ASN A 93 5.60 -20.54 -1.23
N PHE A 94 5.15 -21.16 -0.13
CA PHE A 94 3.75 -21.17 0.32
C PHE A 94 3.21 -19.78 0.69
N VAL A 95 4.09 -18.82 1.00
CA VAL A 95 3.69 -17.43 1.25
C VAL A 95 3.17 -16.74 -0.02
N ASN A 96 3.44 -17.25 -1.21
CA ASN A 96 2.88 -16.71 -2.45
C ASN A 96 1.49 -17.30 -2.68
N TYR A 97 0.46 -16.45 -2.77
CA TYR A 97 -0.93 -16.91 -2.96
C TYR A 97 -1.11 -17.62 -4.32
N LYS A 98 -0.29 -17.24 -5.32
CA LYS A 98 -0.12 -17.98 -6.58
C LYS A 98 1.22 -18.72 -6.52
N PRO A 99 1.27 -20.06 -6.69
CA PRO A 99 2.53 -20.79 -6.67
C PRO A 99 3.43 -20.34 -7.85
N PRO A 100 4.74 -20.08 -7.65
CA PRO A 100 5.63 -19.73 -8.74
C PRO A 100 5.88 -20.92 -9.69
N PHE A 101 6.27 -20.61 -10.93
CA PHE A 101 6.78 -21.62 -11.85
C PHE A 101 8.23 -21.96 -11.48
N GLN A 102 8.45 -23.20 -11.05
CA GLN A 102 9.72 -23.74 -10.57
C GLN A 102 9.82 -25.21 -11.02
N TRP A 103 11.01 -25.80 -11.07
CA TRP A 103 11.19 -27.19 -11.54
C TRP A 103 10.39 -28.25 -10.75
N ASN A 104 10.14 -28.01 -9.46
CA ASN A 104 9.29 -28.84 -8.61
C ASN A 104 7.78 -28.64 -8.87
N THR A 105 7.33 -27.46 -9.29
CA THR A 105 5.94 -27.18 -9.69
C THR A 105 5.71 -27.39 -11.19
N ALA A 106 6.77 -27.56 -11.99
CA ALA A 106 6.71 -27.65 -13.44
C ALA A 106 5.79 -28.77 -13.92
N LEU A 107 5.70 -29.91 -13.21
CA LEU A 107 4.74 -30.96 -13.54
C LEU A 107 3.29 -30.45 -13.47
N LEU A 108 2.91 -29.71 -12.43
CA LEU A 108 1.55 -29.13 -12.31
C LEU A 108 1.23 -28.17 -13.45
N TRP A 109 2.20 -27.32 -13.83
CA TRP A 109 2.04 -26.33 -14.89
C TRP A 109 2.07 -26.93 -16.30
N LEU A 110 2.88 -27.96 -16.54
CA LEU A 110 3.05 -28.60 -17.85
C LEU A 110 2.07 -29.77 -18.07
N LEU A 111 1.48 -30.35 -17.03
CA LEU A 111 0.53 -31.47 -17.14
C LEU A 111 -0.63 -31.18 -18.12
N PRO A 112 -1.28 -30.00 -18.14
CA PRO A 112 -2.32 -29.71 -19.14
C PRO A 112 -1.80 -29.77 -20.58
N ILE A 113 -0.57 -29.30 -20.82
CA ILE A 113 0.08 -29.33 -22.14
C ILE A 113 0.48 -30.76 -22.50
N LEU A 114 1.04 -31.52 -21.56
CA LEU A 114 1.43 -32.92 -21.75
C LEU A 114 0.23 -33.83 -22.01
N LEU A 115 -0.90 -33.61 -21.34
CA LEU A 115 -2.15 -34.33 -21.61
C LEU A 115 -2.69 -34.00 -23.01
N LEU A 116 -2.62 -32.73 -23.43
CA LEU A 116 -3.03 -32.28 -24.75
C LEU A 116 -2.17 -32.92 -25.85
N ILE A 117 -0.84 -32.96 -25.67
CA ILE A 117 0.10 -33.66 -26.56
C ILE A 117 -0.12 -35.18 -26.55
N GLY A 118 -0.38 -35.77 -25.38
CA GLY A 118 -0.66 -37.20 -25.22
C GLY A 118 -1.95 -37.63 -25.93
N ALA A 119 -3.02 -36.84 -25.79
CA ALA A 119 -4.27 -37.05 -26.52
C ALA A 119 -4.06 -36.97 -28.04
N PHE A 120 -3.29 -35.99 -28.51
CA PHE A 120 -2.93 -35.87 -29.92
C PHE A 120 -2.11 -37.08 -30.42
N ALA A 121 -1.12 -37.54 -29.65
CA ALA A 121 -0.32 -38.71 -29.98
C ALA A 121 -1.17 -39.99 -30.04
N LEU A 122 -2.10 -40.20 -29.10
CA LEU A 122 -3.01 -41.36 -29.10
C LEU A 122 -3.87 -41.43 -30.37
N ILE A 123 -4.32 -40.28 -30.89
CA ILE A 123 -5.07 -40.19 -32.17
C ILE A 123 -4.19 -40.60 -33.36
N LEU A 124 -2.89 -40.28 -33.34
CA LEU A 124 -1.92 -40.67 -34.38
C LEU A 124 -1.48 -42.14 -34.28
N PHE A 125 -1.52 -42.76 -33.10
CA PHE A 125 -1.18 -44.17 -32.91
C PHE A 125 -2.36 -45.12 -33.15
N SER A 126 -3.58 -44.75 -32.76
CA SER A 126 -4.78 -45.58 -32.98
C SER A 126 -5.09 -45.80 -34.47
N THR A 127 -4.74 -44.82 -35.30
CA THR A 127 -4.92 -44.84 -36.76
C THR A 127 -3.85 -45.64 -37.52
N LYS A 128 -2.75 -46.04 -36.86
CA LYS A 128 -1.69 -46.88 -37.47
C LYS A 128 -1.87 -48.38 -37.24
N LYS A 129 -2.73 -48.80 -36.30
CA LYS A 129 -2.89 -50.22 -35.92
C LYS A 129 -3.98 -50.91 -36.75
N SER A 130 -3.79 -51.00 -38.07
CA SER A 130 -4.73 -51.66 -38.99
C SER A 130 -4.04 -52.31 -40.20
N GLU A 131 -2.94 -53.04 -39.99
CA GLU A 131 -2.33 -53.88 -41.03
C GLU A 131 -1.61 -55.10 -40.41
N GLY A 132 -1.87 -56.29 -40.96
CA GLY A 132 -1.43 -57.62 -40.47
C GLY A 132 -2.52 -58.37 -39.68
N GLU A 133 -2.99 -59.58 -40.04
CA GLU A 133 -2.60 -60.54 -41.10
C GLU A 133 -3.84 -61.28 -41.66
N PRO A 134 -3.79 -61.89 -42.85
CA PRO A 134 -4.94 -62.57 -43.45
C PRO A 134 -5.05 -64.05 -43.02
N LYS A 135 -6.26 -64.49 -42.67
CA LYS A 135 -6.64 -65.91 -42.61
C LYS A 135 -7.82 -66.19 -43.55
N GLN A 136 -7.51 -66.68 -44.76
CA GLN A 136 -8.35 -67.65 -45.46
C GLN A 136 -7.84 -69.07 -45.06
N LEU A 137 -8.56 -70.18 -45.15
CA LEU A 137 -9.85 -70.51 -45.79
C LEU A 137 -10.78 -71.13 -44.68
N GLU A 138 -11.99 -71.68 -44.87
CA GLU A 138 -12.78 -71.99 -46.08
C GLU A 138 -14.30 -72.12 -45.77
N ASN A 139 -15.15 -72.04 -46.81
CA ASN A 139 -16.55 -72.50 -46.96
C ASN A 139 -17.72 -71.85 -46.18
N GLN A 140 -18.68 -71.39 -46.98
CA GLN A 140 -19.99 -70.77 -46.70
C GLN A 140 -21.14 -71.84 -46.61
N PRO A 141 -22.44 -71.53 -46.33
CA PRO A 141 -23.13 -70.24 -46.54
C PRO A 141 -24.21 -69.77 -45.52
N HIS A 142 -24.78 -68.60 -45.81
CA HIS A 142 -26.08 -68.08 -45.33
C HIS A 142 -26.19 -67.57 -43.87
N SER A 143 -25.54 -66.44 -43.62
CA SER A 143 -26.14 -65.31 -42.91
C SER A 143 -25.48 -64.03 -43.41
N ALA A 144 -26.25 -63.07 -43.93
CA ALA A 144 -25.67 -61.84 -44.47
C ALA A 144 -25.01 -61.04 -43.34
N PRO A 145 -23.70 -60.71 -43.41
CA PRO A 145 -23.12 -59.72 -42.52
C PRO A 145 -23.82 -58.40 -42.79
N LYS A 146 -24.38 -57.77 -41.75
CA LYS A 146 -24.67 -56.34 -41.84
C LYS A 146 -23.33 -55.64 -42.07
N GLU A 147 -23.16 -55.00 -43.23
CA GLU A 147 -22.12 -54.01 -43.40
C GLU A 147 -22.41 -52.86 -42.43
N GLU A 148 -21.82 -52.91 -41.23
CA GLU A 148 -21.69 -51.75 -40.37
C GLU A 148 -20.73 -50.78 -41.03
N LYS A 149 -21.27 -49.94 -41.92
CA LYS A 149 -20.57 -48.82 -42.54
C LYS A 149 -20.26 -47.79 -41.47
N SER A 150 -19.16 -48.00 -40.75
CA SER A 150 -18.50 -46.95 -39.97
C SER A 150 -18.02 -45.88 -40.96
N ALA A 151 -18.88 -44.89 -41.20
CA ALA A 151 -18.92 -44.15 -42.45
C ALA A 151 -17.91 -42.99 -42.55
N VAL A 152 -16.86 -42.96 -41.72
CA VAL A 152 -15.78 -41.97 -41.82
C VAL A 152 -14.42 -42.65 -41.61
N LYS A 153 -13.72 -42.94 -42.72
CA LYS A 153 -12.27 -43.18 -42.69
C LYS A 153 -11.57 -41.86 -42.40
N PHE A 154 -11.36 -41.55 -41.14
CA PHE A 154 -10.73 -40.30 -40.71
C PHE A 154 -9.21 -40.38 -40.95
N GLU A 155 -8.75 -39.82 -42.07
CA GLU A 155 -7.30 -39.74 -42.35
C GLU A 155 -6.56 -38.98 -41.25
N THR A 156 -5.34 -39.43 -40.92
CA THR A 156 -4.46 -38.76 -39.95
C THR A 156 -4.21 -37.29 -40.29
N LYS A 157 -4.17 -36.94 -41.58
CA LYS A 157 -4.07 -35.54 -42.04
C LYS A 157 -5.26 -34.70 -41.59
N SER A 158 -6.49 -35.22 -41.71
CA SER A 158 -7.69 -34.54 -41.23
C SER A 158 -7.71 -34.43 -39.70
N ALA A 159 -7.20 -35.43 -38.98
CA ALA A 159 -7.06 -35.36 -37.52
C ALA A 159 -6.14 -34.21 -37.08
N ILE A 160 -4.99 -34.07 -37.74
CA ILE A 160 -4.03 -33.00 -37.47
C ILE A 160 -4.65 -31.63 -37.76
N TRP A 161 -5.33 -31.47 -38.90
CA TRP A 161 -5.99 -30.21 -39.26
C TRP A 161 -7.12 -29.83 -38.30
N VAL A 162 -7.99 -30.77 -37.94
CA VAL A 162 -9.09 -30.50 -36.97
C VAL A 162 -8.52 -30.07 -35.62
N PHE A 163 -7.47 -30.73 -35.12
CA PHE A 163 -6.86 -30.37 -33.84
C PHE A 163 -6.13 -29.01 -33.90
N ALA A 164 -5.41 -28.73 -34.98
CA ALA A 164 -4.77 -27.43 -35.21
C ALA A 164 -5.79 -26.30 -35.29
N ILE A 165 -6.90 -26.49 -36.01
CA ILE A 165 -8.00 -25.52 -36.08
C ILE A 165 -8.63 -25.30 -34.70
N LEU A 166 -8.86 -26.37 -33.93
CA LEU A 166 -9.48 -26.31 -32.60
C LEU A 166 -8.61 -25.56 -31.57
N LEU A 167 -7.29 -25.51 -31.75
CA LEU A 167 -6.38 -24.67 -30.96
C LEU A 167 -6.22 -23.25 -31.52
N ILE A 168 -5.91 -23.12 -32.81
CA ILE A 168 -5.52 -21.84 -33.43
C ILE A 168 -6.70 -20.88 -33.53
N LEU A 169 -7.90 -21.36 -33.88
CA LEU A 169 -9.06 -20.51 -34.11
C LEU A 169 -9.53 -19.78 -32.83
N PRO A 170 -9.75 -20.44 -31.67
CA PRO A 170 -10.11 -19.72 -30.44
C PRO A 170 -8.95 -18.88 -29.88
N LEU A 171 -7.69 -19.30 -30.07
CA LEU A 171 -6.53 -18.52 -29.61
C LEU A 171 -6.36 -17.24 -30.44
N SER A 172 -6.46 -17.34 -31.76
CA SER A 172 -6.48 -16.19 -32.68
C SER A 172 -7.66 -15.27 -32.41
N TYR A 173 -8.85 -15.81 -32.11
CA TYR A 173 -10.01 -15.00 -31.74
C TYR A 173 -9.82 -14.29 -30.39
N TYR A 174 -9.20 -14.94 -29.41
CA TYR A 174 -8.88 -14.32 -28.12
C TYR A 174 -7.89 -13.16 -28.28
N PHE A 175 -6.81 -13.35 -29.05
CA PHE A 175 -5.81 -12.31 -29.31
C PHE A 175 -6.27 -11.23 -30.30
N SER A 176 -7.27 -11.48 -31.16
CA SER A 176 -7.86 -10.46 -32.03
C SER A 176 -8.81 -9.50 -31.29
N LEU A 177 -9.07 -9.74 -30.01
CA LEU A 177 -9.84 -8.83 -29.17
C LEU A 177 -8.86 -7.97 -28.37
N ASP A 178 -8.97 -6.64 -28.47
CA ASP A 178 -8.17 -5.66 -27.70
C ASP A 178 -8.51 -5.65 -26.20
N ARG A 179 -8.85 -6.80 -25.60
CA ARG A 179 -9.13 -6.92 -24.16
C ARG A 179 -7.86 -6.69 -23.35
N PHE A 180 -6.72 -7.21 -23.79
CA PHE A 180 -5.47 -7.07 -23.04
C PHE A 180 -5.04 -5.60 -22.93
N GLU A 181 -5.11 -4.87 -24.04
CA GLU A 181 -4.79 -3.45 -24.07
C GLU A 181 -5.84 -2.61 -23.32
N ARG A 182 -7.14 -2.89 -23.47
CA ARG A 182 -8.20 -2.25 -22.66
C ARG A 182 -8.11 -2.54 -21.17
N VAL A 183 -7.63 -3.72 -20.75
CA VAL A 183 -7.39 -4.02 -19.34
C VAL A 183 -6.22 -3.17 -18.81
N GLN A 184 -5.11 -3.08 -19.54
CA GLN A 184 -4.00 -2.21 -19.13
C GLN A 184 -4.36 -0.71 -19.14
N GLN A 185 -5.17 -0.26 -20.09
CA GLN A 185 -5.68 1.12 -20.12
C GLN A 185 -6.63 1.37 -18.94
N GLY A 186 -7.59 0.47 -18.70
CA GLY A 186 -8.51 0.56 -17.57
C GLY A 186 -7.81 0.53 -16.21
N GLU A 187 -6.77 -0.29 -16.03
CA GLU A 187 -5.94 -0.29 -14.81
C GLU A 187 -5.21 1.06 -14.62
N LYS A 188 -4.66 1.65 -15.68
CA LYS A 188 -4.01 2.98 -15.63
C LYS A 188 -5.01 4.10 -15.33
N GLU A 189 -6.15 4.12 -16.01
CA GLU A 189 -7.22 5.11 -15.77
C GLU A 189 -7.81 4.99 -14.36
N MET A 190 -7.96 3.77 -13.83
CA MET A 190 -8.39 3.53 -12.45
C MET A 190 -7.37 4.05 -11.43
N VAL A 191 -6.06 3.84 -11.67
CA VAL A 191 -4.98 4.37 -10.81
C VAL A 191 -4.91 5.91 -10.90
N GLU A 192 -5.02 6.49 -12.09
CA GLU A 192 -5.02 7.95 -12.28
C GLU A 192 -6.25 8.60 -11.61
N LEU A 193 -7.43 8.01 -11.76
CA LEU A 193 -8.66 8.47 -11.10
C LEU A 193 -8.57 8.31 -9.57
N ALA A 194 -7.97 7.23 -9.08
CA ALA A 194 -7.75 7.02 -7.65
C ALA A 194 -6.76 8.03 -7.06
N ASN A 195 -5.66 8.31 -7.76
CA ASN A 195 -4.69 9.34 -7.37
C ASN A 195 -5.35 10.72 -7.35
N LYS A 196 -6.03 11.10 -8.44
CA LYS A 196 -6.73 12.39 -8.54
C LYS A 196 -7.79 12.56 -7.44
N LYS A 197 -8.50 11.49 -7.08
CA LYS A 197 -9.48 11.49 -5.98
C LYS A 197 -8.80 11.58 -4.61
N ALA A 198 -7.65 10.94 -4.42
CA ALA A 198 -6.86 11.02 -3.19
C ALA A 198 -6.27 12.42 -2.98
N ASP A 199 -5.68 13.02 -4.02
CA ASP A 199 -5.15 14.39 -3.98
C ASP A 199 -6.26 15.40 -3.66
N THR A 200 -7.39 15.31 -4.37
CA THR A 200 -8.59 16.12 -4.10
C THR A 200 -9.08 15.92 -2.67
N SER A 201 -9.06 14.68 -2.15
CA SER A 201 -9.48 14.38 -0.78
C SER A 201 -8.53 14.91 0.29
N MET A 202 -7.21 14.87 0.07
CA MET A 202 -6.23 15.43 1.02
C MET A 202 -6.29 16.96 1.05
N VAL A 203 -6.41 17.59 -0.13
CA VAL A 203 -6.55 19.05 -0.23
C VAL A 203 -7.82 19.50 0.48
N HIS A 204 -8.97 18.89 0.18
CA HIS A 204 -10.21 19.21 0.90
C HIS A 204 -10.15 18.90 2.39
N GLN A 205 -9.50 17.81 2.82
CA GLN A 205 -9.34 17.50 4.25
C GLN A 205 -8.48 18.54 5.00
N LYS A 206 -7.48 19.12 4.34
CA LYS A 206 -6.67 20.23 4.86
C LYS A 206 -7.47 21.53 4.93
N GLU A 207 -8.16 21.89 3.83
CA GLU A 207 -9.04 23.06 3.75
C GLU A 207 -10.17 23.00 4.80
N ASP A 208 -10.83 21.85 4.93
CA ASP A 208 -11.90 21.58 5.90
C ASP A 208 -11.40 21.75 7.34
N MET A 209 -10.16 21.33 7.65
CA MET A 209 -9.60 21.50 8.99
C MET A 209 -9.39 22.98 9.32
N VAL A 210 -8.79 23.74 8.41
CA VAL A 210 -8.60 25.20 8.56
C VAL A 210 -9.95 25.90 8.71
N LEU A 211 -10.92 25.61 7.84
CA LEU A 211 -12.27 26.18 7.91
C LEU A 211 -12.99 25.84 9.21
N LYS A 212 -12.83 24.62 9.72
CA LYS A 212 -13.41 24.18 11.01
C LYS A 212 -12.82 24.92 12.20
N ILE A 213 -11.51 25.16 12.21
CA ILE A 213 -10.86 25.96 13.27
C ILE A 213 -11.28 27.43 13.17
N GLN A 214 -11.29 28.01 11.96
CA GLN A 214 -11.80 29.36 11.73
C GLN A 214 -13.26 29.54 12.19
N ASN A 215 -14.12 28.54 11.98
CA ASN A 215 -15.50 28.57 12.47
C ASN A 215 -15.57 28.61 14.00
N LYS A 216 -14.77 27.80 14.71
CA LYS A 216 -14.66 27.89 16.18
C LYS A 216 -14.14 29.26 16.65
N ILE A 217 -13.19 29.86 15.94
CA ILE A 217 -12.70 31.21 16.26
C ILE A 217 -13.80 32.26 16.05
N ARG A 218 -14.71 32.08 15.09
CA ARG A 218 -15.88 32.96 14.92
C ARG A 218 -16.88 32.84 16.08
N GLU A 219 -16.93 31.69 16.75
CA GLU A 219 -17.73 31.45 17.96
C GLU A 219 -17.04 32.02 19.22
N ASP A 220 -15.72 31.85 19.35
CA ASP A 220 -14.91 32.35 20.47
C ASP A 220 -13.59 32.99 19.98
N VAL A 221 -13.67 34.29 19.63
CA VAL A 221 -12.55 35.07 19.06
C VAL A 221 -11.43 35.29 20.08
N ASN A 222 -11.76 35.28 21.37
CA ASN A 222 -10.83 35.60 22.47
C ASN A 222 -10.11 34.37 23.02
N ASN A 223 -10.06 33.29 22.25
CA ASN A 223 -9.43 32.04 22.64
C ASN A 223 -8.02 31.91 22.03
N PRO A 224 -6.94 32.10 22.82
CA PRO A 224 -5.58 32.09 22.28
C PRO A 224 -5.17 30.70 21.77
N GLU A 225 -5.73 29.64 22.36
CA GLU A 225 -5.47 28.24 21.99
C GLU A 225 -6.06 27.90 20.61
N LEU A 226 -7.25 28.42 20.28
CA LEU A 226 -7.81 28.25 18.92
C LEU A 226 -6.97 28.97 17.86
N TRP A 227 -6.41 30.15 18.18
CA TRP A 227 -5.49 30.86 17.29
C TRP A 227 -4.14 30.13 17.12
N ALA A 228 -3.62 29.51 18.18
CA ALA A 228 -2.43 28.65 18.08
C ALA A 228 -2.70 27.42 17.19
N GLN A 229 -3.81 26.72 17.40
CA GLN A 229 -4.23 25.58 16.56
C GLN A 229 -4.44 25.96 15.09
N LEU A 230 -4.94 27.18 14.81
CA LEU A 230 -5.03 27.68 13.44
C LEU A 230 -3.64 27.90 12.84
N GLY A 231 -2.69 28.40 13.62
CA GLY A 231 -1.30 28.52 13.21
C GLY A 231 -0.68 27.17 12.88
N ASP A 232 -0.88 26.16 13.73
CA ASP A 232 -0.38 24.80 13.52
C ASP A 232 -1.00 24.12 12.29
N ALA A 233 -2.26 24.44 11.96
CA ALA A 233 -2.92 23.98 10.74
C ALA A 233 -2.29 24.62 9.48
N TYR A 234 -2.01 25.93 9.52
CA TYR A 234 -1.29 26.61 8.43
C TYR A 234 0.15 26.11 8.29
N MET A 235 0.86 25.83 9.39
CA MET A 235 2.19 25.20 9.36
C MET A 235 2.18 23.84 8.63
N GLN A 236 1.15 23.02 8.83
CA GLN A 236 0.97 21.73 8.15
C GLN A 236 0.61 21.86 6.66
N ASN A 237 0.29 23.07 6.20
CA ASN A 237 0.03 23.41 4.80
C ASN A 237 1.16 24.21 4.14
N ASP A 238 2.30 24.38 4.82
CA ASP A 238 3.43 25.22 4.40
C ASP A 238 3.05 26.73 4.26
N GLU A 239 1.95 27.16 4.88
CA GLU A 239 1.42 28.53 4.85
C GLU A 239 2.01 29.39 5.98
N PHE A 240 3.34 29.53 6.01
CA PHE A 240 4.08 30.12 7.14
C PHE A 240 3.65 31.56 7.50
N ASP A 241 3.30 32.38 6.51
CA ASP A 241 2.81 33.75 6.74
C ASP A 241 1.44 33.77 7.44
N HIS A 242 0.52 32.88 7.05
CA HIS A 242 -0.78 32.74 7.72
C HIS A 242 -0.61 32.17 9.14
N ALA A 243 0.35 31.26 9.34
CA ALA A 243 0.70 30.75 10.67
C ALA A 243 1.19 31.87 11.60
N LEU A 244 2.11 32.73 11.13
CA LEU A 244 2.60 33.88 11.89
C LEU A 244 1.51 34.89 12.25
N ILE A 245 0.55 35.14 11.36
CA ILE A 245 -0.63 35.97 11.65
C ILE A 245 -1.49 35.34 12.76
N ALA A 246 -1.73 34.02 12.70
CA ALA A 246 -2.51 33.30 13.69
C ALA A 246 -1.83 33.30 15.08
N TYR A 247 -0.55 32.96 15.16
CA TYR A 247 0.23 33.04 16.41
C TYR A 247 0.31 34.48 16.94
N GLY A 248 0.41 35.49 16.07
CA GLY A 248 0.36 36.90 16.44
C GLY A 248 -1.01 37.36 16.99
N ASN A 249 -2.10 36.66 16.68
CA ASN A 249 -3.40 36.90 17.31
C ASN A 249 -3.52 36.17 18.65
N ALA A 250 -2.98 34.96 18.77
CA ALA A 250 -2.84 34.28 20.07
C ALA A 250 -2.04 35.15 21.06
N GLU A 251 -0.93 35.74 20.61
CA GLU A 251 -0.06 36.63 21.39
C GLU A 251 -0.79 37.86 21.93
N LYS A 252 -1.64 38.50 21.13
CA LYS A 252 -2.44 39.67 21.57
C LYS A 252 -3.43 39.33 22.68
N ILE A 253 -3.84 38.07 22.78
CA ILE A 253 -4.87 37.61 23.72
C ILE A 253 -4.24 37.06 25.00
N SER A 254 -3.21 36.21 24.91
CA SER A 254 -2.55 35.60 26.06
C SER A 254 -1.27 36.31 26.53
N GLY A 255 -0.80 37.29 25.78
CA GLY A 255 0.54 37.86 25.93
C GLY A 255 1.64 37.02 25.28
N THR A 256 2.86 37.54 25.31
CA THR A 256 4.07 36.91 24.77
C THR A 256 4.56 35.80 25.71
N THR A 257 4.01 34.60 25.54
CA THR A 257 4.36 33.39 26.29
C THR A 257 5.53 32.61 25.63
N PRO A 258 6.23 31.72 26.37
CA PRO A 258 7.35 30.95 25.80
C PRO A 258 6.89 30.08 24.62
N ALA A 259 5.73 29.44 24.75
CA ALA A 259 5.16 28.59 23.71
C ALA A 259 4.87 29.38 22.41
N ILE A 260 4.30 30.59 22.52
CA ILE A 260 4.01 31.42 21.33
C ILE A 260 5.31 31.93 20.68
N LEU A 261 6.32 32.27 21.47
CA LEU A 261 7.66 32.59 20.94
C LEU A 261 8.27 31.38 20.21
N GLY A 262 8.18 30.17 20.79
CA GLY A 262 8.64 28.92 20.18
C GLY A 262 7.94 28.58 18.87
N LEU A 263 6.62 28.74 18.81
CA LEU A 263 5.81 28.57 17.59
C LEU A 263 6.18 29.58 16.50
N LYS A 264 6.33 30.87 16.86
CA LYS A 264 6.76 31.93 15.93
C LYS A 264 8.20 31.72 15.43
N ALA A 265 9.12 31.31 16.31
CA ALA A 265 10.49 30.94 15.92
C ALA A 265 10.50 29.76 14.94
N THR A 266 9.65 28.77 15.16
CA THR A 266 9.49 27.60 14.27
C THR A 266 8.97 28.03 12.90
N ALA A 267 7.91 28.83 12.83
CA ALA A 267 7.38 29.34 11.58
C ALA A 267 8.42 30.18 10.80
N LEU A 268 9.13 31.09 11.47
CA LEU A 268 10.20 31.88 10.87
C LEU A 268 11.37 31.01 10.39
N TYR A 269 11.73 29.93 11.10
CA TYR A 269 12.78 29.00 10.69
C TYR A 269 12.45 28.29 9.38
N TYR A 270 11.21 27.83 9.21
CA TYR A 270 10.78 27.24 7.93
C TYR A 270 10.69 28.30 6.82
N GLN A 271 10.19 29.50 7.10
CA GLN A 271 10.18 30.63 6.16
C GLN A 271 11.60 31.04 5.72
N ALA A 272 12.60 30.93 6.61
CA ALA A 272 14.01 31.19 6.34
C ALA A 272 14.75 30.01 5.65
N GLY A 273 14.01 29.03 5.13
CA GLY A 273 14.59 27.86 4.45
C GLY A 273 15.39 26.95 5.38
N GLN A 274 14.91 26.77 6.62
CA GLN A 274 15.52 25.95 7.67
C GLN A 274 16.88 26.46 8.16
N ASN A 275 16.99 27.78 8.35
CA ASN A 275 18.18 28.45 8.89
C ASN A 275 17.82 29.38 10.05
N ILE A 276 18.59 29.32 11.14
CA ILE A 276 18.45 30.25 12.26
C ILE A 276 19.07 31.59 11.87
N THR A 277 18.21 32.61 11.70
CA THR A 277 18.62 34.01 11.50
C THR A 277 18.82 34.70 12.85
N PRO A 278 19.50 35.87 12.91
CA PRO A 278 19.63 36.63 14.16
C PRO A 278 18.29 36.99 14.82
N GLN A 279 17.24 37.22 14.02
CA GLN A 279 15.88 37.46 14.51
C GLN A 279 15.29 36.19 15.17
N ILE A 280 15.47 35.03 14.54
CA ILE A 280 14.99 33.75 15.09
C ILE A 280 15.73 33.44 16.40
N GLN A 281 17.06 33.62 16.42
CA GLN A 281 17.87 33.44 17.63
C GLN A 281 17.38 34.34 18.78
N GLN A 282 17.12 35.62 18.52
CA GLN A 282 16.59 36.53 19.55
C GLN A 282 15.26 36.05 20.14
N ILE A 283 14.34 35.56 19.30
CA ILE A 283 13.03 35.02 19.74
C ILE A 283 13.22 33.72 20.56
N MET A 284 14.14 32.85 20.13
CA MET A 284 14.51 31.63 20.85
C MET A 284 15.13 31.93 22.23
N ASP A 285 16.03 32.91 22.31
CA ASP A 285 16.67 33.35 23.55
C ASP A 285 15.64 33.98 24.52
N GLU A 286 14.67 34.74 23.99
CA GLU A 286 13.57 35.30 24.79
C GLU A 286 12.66 34.21 25.35
N ALA A 287 12.33 33.19 24.55
CA ALA A 287 11.56 32.03 25.00
C ALA A 287 12.29 31.26 26.12
N LEU A 288 13.57 30.92 25.91
CA LEU A 288 14.39 30.18 26.87
C LEU A 288 14.67 30.95 28.16
N LYS A 289 14.65 32.28 28.12
CA LYS A 289 14.73 33.13 29.31
C LYS A 289 13.49 33.02 30.19
N GLN A 290 12.32 32.78 29.60
CA GLN A 290 11.07 32.56 30.32
C GLN A 290 10.90 31.08 30.74
N ASP A 291 11.11 30.14 29.82
CA ASP A 291 11.09 28.70 30.08
C ASP A 291 12.29 27.98 29.42
N LYS A 292 13.20 27.50 30.26
CA LYS A 292 14.40 26.75 29.84
C LYS A 292 14.10 25.39 29.21
N HIS A 293 12.87 24.91 29.30
CA HIS A 293 12.40 23.63 28.76
C HIS A 293 11.41 23.82 27.61
N GLU A 294 11.34 25.00 26.98
CA GLU A 294 10.44 25.25 25.85
C GLU A 294 10.77 24.29 24.69
N ILE A 295 9.77 23.48 24.34
CA ILE A 295 9.91 22.30 23.49
C ILE A 295 10.24 22.66 22.04
N SER A 296 9.64 23.72 21.52
CA SER A 296 9.80 24.15 20.14
C SER A 296 11.24 24.60 19.88
N VAL A 297 11.78 25.45 20.74
CA VAL A 297 13.15 25.96 20.68
C VAL A 297 14.17 24.85 20.86
N ILE A 298 14.00 23.95 21.83
CA ILE A 298 14.91 22.80 22.00
C ILE A 298 14.85 21.88 20.77
N THR A 299 13.68 21.69 20.16
CA THR A 299 13.54 20.91 18.92
C THR A 299 14.26 21.56 17.74
N LEU A 300 14.21 22.89 17.61
CA LEU A 300 14.99 23.64 16.62
C LEU A 300 16.49 23.51 16.86
N LEU A 301 16.96 23.72 18.10
CA LEU A 301 18.39 23.58 18.47
C LEU A 301 18.92 22.16 18.20
N ALA A 302 18.15 21.12 18.52
CA ALA A 302 18.51 19.74 18.23
C ALA A 302 18.59 19.46 16.72
N THR A 303 17.69 20.08 15.94
CA THR A 303 17.65 19.94 14.48
C THR A 303 18.82 20.68 13.81
N GLU A 304 19.16 21.88 14.28
CA GLU A 304 20.31 22.66 13.83
C GLU A 304 21.63 21.94 14.17
N ALA A 305 21.78 21.45 15.41
CA ALA A 305 22.95 20.67 15.82
C ALA A 305 23.12 19.41 14.95
N PHE A 306 22.03 18.69 14.67
CA PHE A 306 22.06 17.53 13.79
C PHE A 306 22.44 17.89 12.34
N LYS A 307 21.86 18.97 11.78
CA LYS A 307 22.19 19.50 10.45
C LYS A 307 23.67 19.85 10.33
N ASN A 308 24.27 20.41 11.38
CA ASN A 308 25.68 20.80 11.45
C ASN A 308 26.62 19.66 11.86
N HIS A 309 26.15 18.41 11.85
CA HIS A 309 26.90 17.20 12.24
C HIS A 309 27.38 17.17 13.71
N GLU A 310 26.81 18.01 14.58
CA GLU A 310 27.14 18.08 16.00
C GLU A 310 26.36 17.03 16.82
N ALA A 311 26.62 15.76 16.52
CA ALA A 311 25.92 14.59 17.05
C ALA A 311 25.65 14.63 18.58
N GLU A 312 26.67 14.88 19.38
CA GLU A 312 26.57 14.92 20.85
C GLU A 312 25.66 16.05 21.36
N LYS A 313 25.70 17.23 20.72
CA LYS A 313 24.78 18.35 21.05
C LYS A 313 23.34 17.99 20.67
N ALA A 314 23.13 17.38 19.50
CA ALA A 314 21.80 16.93 19.07
C ALA A 314 21.21 15.89 20.04
N LYS A 315 22.01 14.90 20.46
CA LYS A 315 21.63 13.93 21.51
C LYS A 315 21.28 14.64 22.83
N ALA A 316 22.09 15.60 23.28
CA ALA A 316 21.86 16.33 24.54
C ALA A 316 20.52 17.10 24.52
N TYR A 317 20.21 17.83 23.45
CA TYR A 317 18.92 18.51 23.31
C TYR A 317 17.74 17.51 23.21
N TRP A 318 17.89 16.40 22.49
CA TRP A 318 16.86 15.35 22.47
C TRP A 318 16.66 14.68 23.82
N GLN A 319 17.71 14.48 24.60
CA GLN A 319 17.60 13.98 25.98
C GLN A 319 16.85 15.00 26.86
N GLN A 320 17.15 16.29 26.74
CA GLN A 320 16.41 17.37 27.42
C GLN A 320 14.91 17.37 27.06
N LEU A 321 14.53 17.07 25.82
CA LEU A 321 13.12 16.88 25.43
C LEU A 321 12.47 15.68 26.12
N LEU A 322 13.17 14.55 26.25
CA LEU A 322 12.67 13.37 26.95
C LEU A 322 12.46 13.64 28.44
N ASP A 323 13.41 14.34 29.05
CA ASP A 323 13.45 14.66 30.49
C ASP A 323 12.48 15.79 30.89
N SER A 324 11.99 16.58 29.92
CA SER A 324 11.05 17.70 30.13
C SER A 324 9.73 17.33 30.83
N GLY A 325 9.36 16.04 30.84
CA GLY A 325 8.07 15.56 31.33
C GLY A 325 6.87 15.97 30.47
N ASN A 326 7.04 16.80 29.43
CA ASN A 326 5.95 17.36 28.64
C ASN A 326 5.23 16.25 27.83
N ALA A 327 3.90 16.23 27.86
CA ALA A 327 3.08 15.20 27.18
C ALA A 327 3.08 15.35 25.64
N ALA A 328 3.31 16.56 25.12
CA ALA A 328 3.33 16.85 23.68
C ALA A 328 4.59 16.31 22.96
N VAL A 329 5.65 15.96 23.70
CA VAL A 329 6.88 15.39 23.12
C VAL A 329 6.62 13.96 22.65
N ASP A 330 6.76 13.72 21.34
CA ASP A 330 6.81 12.38 20.78
C ASP A 330 8.14 11.70 21.15
N ARG A 331 8.13 11.11 22.35
CA ARG A 331 9.25 10.33 22.90
C ARG A 331 9.68 9.19 21.98
N ARG A 332 8.78 8.59 21.19
CA ARG A 332 9.13 7.50 20.26
C ARG A 332 10.02 8.04 19.15
N THR A 333 9.60 9.12 18.50
CA THR A 333 10.39 9.77 17.44
C THR A 333 11.73 10.28 17.98
N VAL A 334 11.75 10.92 19.16
CA VAL A 334 12.99 11.41 19.77
C VAL A 334 13.97 10.26 20.10
N ILE A 335 13.49 9.16 20.69
CA ILE A 335 14.33 7.96 20.95
C ILE A 335 14.83 7.33 19.64
N GLN A 336 14.03 7.31 18.58
CA GLN A 336 14.45 6.81 17.28
C GLN A 336 15.58 7.66 16.67
N ARG A 337 15.51 9.00 16.80
CA ARG A 337 16.56 9.91 16.34
C ARG A 337 17.88 9.71 17.10
N ILE A 338 17.85 9.54 18.42
CA ILE A 338 19.05 9.23 19.22
C ILE A 338 19.67 7.89 18.75
N LYS A 339 18.86 6.82 18.67
CA LYS A 339 19.32 5.49 18.22
C LYS A 339 19.90 5.49 16.81
N MET A 340 19.40 6.34 15.92
CA MET A 340 19.91 6.50 14.57
C MET A 340 21.35 7.04 14.59
N ILE A 341 21.66 8.02 15.45
CA ILE A 341 23.03 8.52 15.60
C ILE A 341 23.94 7.42 16.17
N ASP A 342 23.53 6.76 17.25
CA ASP A 342 24.31 5.68 17.87
C ASP A 342 24.63 4.53 16.89
N TYR A 343 23.74 4.27 15.93
CA TYR A 343 23.94 3.27 14.88
C TYR A 343 25.04 3.71 13.89
N PHE A 344 25.01 4.97 13.44
CA PHE A 344 26.02 5.50 12.52
C PHE A 344 27.42 5.55 13.17
N GLU A 345 27.53 5.96 14.43
CA GLU A 345 28.80 5.98 15.18
C GLU A 345 29.41 4.57 15.38
N LYS A 346 28.57 3.57 15.65
CA LYS A 346 29.00 2.16 15.73
C LYS A 346 29.43 1.61 14.38
N GLY A 347 28.80 2.05 13.29
CA GLY A 347 29.21 1.72 11.93
C GLY A 347 30.59 2.29 11.57
N GLN A 348 30.91 3.50 12.03
CA GLN A 348 32.20 4.17 11.78
C GLN A 348 33.36 3.60 12.62
N THR A 349 33.09 3.11 13.83
CA THR A 349 34.10 2.49 14.71
C THR A 349 34.39 1.02 14.38
N SER A 350 33.74 0.47 13.35
CA SER A 350 33.89 -0.92 12.88
C SER A 350 34.66 -1.05 11.56
N GLN A 351 35.36 0.02 11.13
CA GLN A 351 36.30 0.07 10.00
C GLN A 351 37.71 0.43 10.48
#